data_AF-A0A1G1AE28-F1
#
_entry.id   AF-A0A1G1AE28-F1
#
_cell.length_a   1.000
_cell.length_b   1.000
_cell.length_c   1.000
_cell.angle_alpha   90.00
_cell.angle_beta   90.00
_cell.angle_gamma   90.00
#
_symmetry.space_group_name_H-M   'P 1'
#
loop_
_entity.id
_entity.type
_entity.pdbx_description
1 polymer ?
#
loop_
_entity_poly.entity_id
_entity_poly.type
_entity_poly.pdbx_seq_one_letter_code
_entity_poly.pdbx_strand_id
1 'polypeptide(L)' 'MAIKINSKPKFPTKELKAWLKGRKSWNHNEWIALLTELRSKGYSALTDTHEGRDSIGKFLETNRAR' A
#
# COMPACT_ATOMS: atom_id res chain seq x y z
N MET A 1 13.61 -20.89 18.28
CA MET A 1 12.90 -19.59 18.18
C MET A 1 12.00 -19.63 16.96
N ALA A 2 10.71 -19.91 17.13
CA ALA A 2 9.76 -19.97 16.01
C ALA A 2 8.88 -18.73 16.05
N ILE A 3 9.22 -17.72 15.24
CA ILE A 3 8.35 -16.55 15.06
C ILE A 3 7.27 -16.97 14.06
N LYS A 4 6.20 -17.60 14.56
CA LYS A 4 4.96 -17.80 13.80
C LYS A 4 4.31 -16.43 13.59
N ILE A 5 4.69 -15.72 12.54
CA ILE A 5 3.93 -14.56 12.03
C ILE A 5 2.71 -15.09 11.27
N ASN A 6 1.76 -15.65 12.01
CA ASN A 6 0.38 -15.78 11.58
C ASN A 6 -0.27 -14.39 11.69
N SER A 7 -0.02 -13.53 10.72
CA SER A 7 -0.82 -12.32 10.54
C SER A 7 -1.26 -12.30 9.11
N LYS A 8 -2.56 -12.54 8.89
CA LYS A 8 -3.26 -12.18 7.65
C LYS A 8 -2.66 -10.87 7.14
N PRO A 9 -2.23 -10.76 5.87
CA PRO A 9 -1.55 -9.58 5.37
C PRO A 9 -2.42 -8.37 5.68
N LYS A 10 -2.03 -7.60 6.70
CA LYS A 10 -2.82 -6.47 7.18
C LYS A 10 -2.74 -5.43 6.09
N PHE A 11 -3.89 -5.05 5.54
CA PHE A 11 -3.93 -4.02 4.51
C PHE A 11 -3.31 -2.72 5.08
N PRO A 12 -2.35 -2.09 4.38
CA PRO A 12 -1.55 -0.97 4.90
C PRO A 12 -2.33 0.35 4.91
N THR A 13 -3.54 0.36 5.47
CA THR A 13 -4.44 1.53 5.51
C THR A 13 -3.78 2.76 6.16
N LYS A 14 -3.00 2.57 7.23
CA LYS A 14 -2.30 3.66 7.92
C LYS A 14 -1.24 4.31 7.02
N GLU A 15 -0.45 3.49 6.33
CA GLU A 15 0.61 3.96 5.43
C GLU A 15 0.01 4.66 4.21
N LEU A 16 -1.05 4.08 3.63
CA LEU A 16 -1.76 4.68 2.50
C LEU A 16 -2.38 6.04 2.86
N LYS A 17 -3.01 6.15 4.05
CA LYS A 17 -3.54 7.42 4.55
C LYS A 17 -2.43 8.44 4.83
N ALA A 18 -1.31 8.01 5.40
CA ALA A 18 -0.16 8.89 5.62
C ALA A 18 0.44 9.37 4.30
N TRP A 19 0.55 8.48 3.31
CA TRP A 19 1.05 8.80 1.99
C TRP A 19 0.13 9.74 1.20
N LEU A 20 -1.19 9.59 1.37
CA LEU A 20 -2.21 10.52 0.84
C LEU A 20 -2.20 11.89 1.54
N LYS A 21 -1.70 11.98 2.78
CA LYS A 21 -1.71 13.22 3.55
C LYS A 21 -0.77 14.24 2.90
N GLY A 22 -1.34 15.12 2.08
CA GLY A 22 -0.61 16.13 1.30
C GLY A 22 -0.47 15.81 -0.19
N ARG A 23 -0.96 14.65 -0.65
CA ARG A 23 -0.95 14.25 -2.07
C ARG A 23 -2.38 14.16 -2.62
N LYS A 24 -2.77 15.10 -3.47
CA LYS A 24 -4.06 15.07 -4.20
C LYS A 24 -4.03 14.26 -5.50
N SER A 25 -2.85 14.07 -6.05
CA SER A 25 -2.59 13.29 -7.27
C SER A 25 -1.23 12.60 -7.15
N TRP A 26 -1.05 11.53 -7.89
CA TRP A 26 0.22 10.82 -8.02
C TRP A 26 0.40 10.36 -9.45
N ASN A 27 1.66 10.30 -9.88
CA ASN A 27 2.03 9.76 -11.18
C ASN A 27 2.43 8.29 -11.05
N HIS A 28 2.69 7.64 -12.17
CA HIS A 28 3.15 6.24 -12.20
C HIS A 28 4.44 6.01 -11.38
N ASN A 29 5.37 6.97 -11.38
CA ASN A 29 6.59 6.86 -10.56
C ASN A 29 6.29 6.89 -9.05
N GLU A 30 5.43 7.80 -8.59
CA GLU A 30 5.01 7.88 -7.18
C GLU A 30 4.28 6.58 -6.77
N TRP A 31 3.52 6.00 -7.69
CA TRP A 31 2.87 4.70 -7.50
C TRP A 31 3.87 3.56 -7.31
N ILE A 32 4.89 3.44 -8.17
CA ILE A 32 5.94 2.43 -8.02
C ILE A 32 6.76 2.65 -6.74
N ALA A 33 7.05 3.91 -6.39
CA ALA A 33 7.73 4.24 -5.14
C ALA A 33 6.92 3.80 -3.91
N LEU A 34 5.60 4.04 -3.90
CA LEU A 34 4.70 3.57 -2.85
C LEU A 34 4.71 2.04 -2.74
N LEU A 35 4.58 1.31 -3.85
CA LEU A 35 4.63 -0.15 -3.83
C LEU A 35 5.98 -0.67 -3.30
N THR A 36 7.08 -0.02 -3.65
CA THR A 36 8.42 -0.38 -3.16
C THR A 36 8.54 -0.12 -1.65
N GLU A 37 8.02 1.01 -1.17
CA GLU A 37 8.03 1.36 0.26
C GLU A 37 7.18 0.37 1.07
N LEU A 38 5.99 0.02 0.57
CA LEU A 38 5.12 -0.99 1.16
C LEU A 38 5.78 -2.37 1.17
N ARG A 39 6.46 -2.75 0.08
CA ARG A 39 7.22 -4.01 0.01
C ARG A 39 8.33 -4.04 1.07
N SER A 40 9.06 -2.94 1.24
CA SER A 40 10.13 -2.80 2.25
C SER A 40 9.59 -2.91 3.69
N LYS A 41 8.38 -2.40 3.93
CA LYS A 41 7.68 -2.50 5.22
C LYS A 41 7.08 -3.88 5.52
N GLY A 42 7.23 -4.85 4.60
CA GLY A 42 6.73 -6.22 4.77
C GLY A 42 5.34 -6.48 4.18
N TYR A 43 4.80 -5.56 3.36
CA TYR A 43 3.55 -5.75 2.62
C TYR A 43 3.77 -6.39 1.25
N SER A 44 4.86 -7.13 1.07
CA SER A 44 5.21 -7.83 -0.17
C SER A 44 4.05 -8.68 -0.70
N ALA A 45 3.30 -9.38 0.15
CA ALA A 45 2.12 -10.17 -0.27
C ALA A 45 1.04 -9.36 -1.02
N LEU A 46 0.91 -8.06 -0.73
CA LEU A 46 -0.03 -7.15 -1.41
C LEU A 46 0.62 -6.46 -2.62
N THR A 47 1.90 -6.08 -2.52
CA THR A 47 2.59 -5.37 -3.59
C THR A 47 3.09 -6.29 -4.70
N ASP A 48 3.22 -7.59 -4.45
CA ASP A 48 3.68 -8.58 -5.42
C ASP A 48 2.52 -9.15 -6.25
N THR A 49 1.30 -9.13 -5.70
CA THR A 49 0.08 -9.60 -6.36
C THR A 49 -0.64 -8.49 -7.13
N HIS A 50 -1.27 -8.85 -8.25
CA HIS A 50 -2.07 -7.90 -9.04
C HIS A 50 -3.30 -7.41 -8.23
N GLU A 51 -4.02 -8.32 -7.57
CA GLU A 51 -5.18 -7.97 -6.74
C GLU A 51 -4.84 -7.04 -5.56
N GLY A 52 -3.67 -7.23 -4.94
CA GLY A 52 -3.21 -6.36 -3.86
C GLY A 52 -2.87 -4.95 -4.36
N ARG A 53 -2.21 -4.84 -5.52
CA ARG A 53 -1.98 -3.56 -6.21
C ARG A 53 -3.29 -2.88 -6.58
N ASP A 54 -4.25 -3.59 -7.16
CA ASP A 54 -5.58 -3.06 -7.50
C ASP A 54 -6.29 -2.52 -6.26
N SER A 55 -6.30 -3.30 -5.18
CA SER A 55 -6.90 -2.90 -3.90
C SER A 55 -6.25 -1.64 -3.33
N ILE A 56 -4.92 -1.52 -3.41
CA ILE A 56 -4.17 -0.33 -2.99
C ILE A 56 -4.58 0.87 -3.85
N GLY A 57 -4.62 0.71 -5.17
CA GLY A 57 -5.03 1.76 -6.11
C GLY A 57 -6.44 2.26 -5.80
N LYS A 58 -7.40 1.34 -5.70
CA LYS A 58 -8.79 1.63 -5.36
C LYS A 58 -8.94 2.33 -4.00
N PHE A 59 -8.17 1.92 -2.99
CA PHE A 59 -8.16 2.59 -1.69
C PHE A 59 -7.68 4.03 -1.80
N LEU A 60 -6.60 4.27 -2.55
CA LEU A 60 -6.07 5.61 -2.77
C LEU A 60 -7.06 6.49 -3.51
N GLU A 61 -7.68 5.97 -4.58
CA GLU A 61 -8.70 6.68 -5.35
C GLU A 61 -9.93 7.01 -4.50
N THR A 62 -10.37 6.09 -3.65
CA THR A 62 -11.52 6.29 -2.74
C THR A 62 -11.23 7.32 -1.66
N ASN A 63 -10.00 7.33 -1.11
CA ASN A 63 -9.59 8.25 -0.04
C ASN A 63 -8.99 9.56 -0.60
N ARG A 64 -8.95 9.73 -1.92
CA ARG A 64 -8.52 10.96 -2.57
C ARG A 64 -9.51 12.06 -2.19
N ALA A 65 -9.04 13.04 -1.41
CA ALA A 65 -9.84 14.22 -1.13
C ALA A 65 -10.07 14.98 -2.45
N ARG A 66 -11.35 15.17 -2.84
CA ARG A 66 -11.73 16.09 -3.93
C ARG A 66 -11.19 17.50 -3.63
#